data_AF-T1DPN4-F1
#
_entry.id   AF-T1DPN4-F1
#
_cell.length_a   1.000
_cell.length_b   1.000
_cell.length_c   1.000
_cell.angle_alpha   90.00
_cell.angle_beta   90.00
_cell.angle_gamma   90.00
#
_symmetry.space_group_name_H-M   'P 1'
#
loop_
_entity.id
_entity.type
_entity.pdbx_description
1 polymer ?
#
loop_
_entity_poly.entity_id
_entity_poly.type
_entity_poly.pdbx_seq_one_letter_code
_entity_poly.pdbx_strand_id
1 'polypeptide(L)'
;SIIGQSIKMPPSRLDGLYRSLLLTKFFCKGWGKPENIERLFEFRKIISNRAACSQLIPRDYPVEITREEVQSDCKILEGKFITPLEIYMPGLVPDVAQQAHFQVVLPLKWNDERYKPICIHLAGTGDHYFWKRRNMIAKPLLKEANLGAIILENPFYGLRKPKEQRASSLQNVSDIFVMGGCLVLESLVLLNWCERNGLGPLGITGLSMGGHMASLAATNWPKPLVLVPCLSWSTASSVFTEGVMSHSINWDVLETQYFADGNFRERLSKMVTVVDDAFVAGKQFIKNFDQSVEELRQDIDEAKDLVCGVATVDVNLTVIREATPELTDEAQKEQQQQQEEEERKQLKSRIHINRTN
;
A
#
# COMPACT_ATOMS: atom_id res chain seq x y z
N SER A 1 -8.78 32.88 38.70
CA SER A 1 -9.67 31.71 38.73
C SER A 1 -10.50 31.64 37.46
N ILE A 2 -10.05 30.91 36.43
CA ILE A 2 -10.88 30.25 35.41
C ILE A 2 -9.96 29.16 34.85
N ILE A 3 -10.02 27.97 35.46
CA ILE A 3 -9.46 26.73 34.92
C ILE A 3 -10.64 25.77 34.78
N GLY A 4 -10.78 25.21 33.58
CA GLY A 4 -11.28 23.85 33.37
C GLY A 4 -12.71 23.55 33.80
N GLN A 5 -13.68 23.90 32.97
CA GLN A 5 -14.82 23.00 32.75
C GLN A 5 -14.55 22.23 31.47
N SER A 6 -14.10 20.98 31.62
CA SER A 6 -14.07 20.01 30.53
C SER A 6 -15.51 19.82 30.06
N ILE A 7 -15.86 20.43 28.92
CA ILE A 7 -17.14 20.20 28.24
C ILE A 7 -17.17 18.72 27.86
N LYS A 8 -17.87 17.89 28.64
CA LYS A 8 -18.19 16.51 28.24
C LYS A 8 -19.18 16.61 27.08
N MET A 9 -18.65 16.57 25.86
CA MET A 9 -19.50 16.38 24.69
C MET A 9 -20.27 15.06 24.84
N PRO A 10 -21.59 15.05 24.56
CA PRO A 10 -22.36 13.82 24.61
C PRO A 10 -21.76 12.80 23.63
N PRO A 11 -21.70 11.51 23.97
CA PRO A 11 -21.11 10.49 23.12
C PRO A 11 -21.80 10.47 21.76
N SER A 12 -21.02 10.57 20.69
CA SER A 12 -21.51 10.53 19.32
C SER A 12 -22.26 9.22 19.06
N ARG A 13 -23.44 9.28 18.45
CA ARG A 13 -24.21 8.08 18.05
C ARG A 13 -23.42 7.25 17.02
N LEU A 14 -22.60 7.90 16.20
CA LEU A 14 -21.67 7.24 15.27
C LEU A 14 -20.58 6.49 16.04
N ASP A 15 -20.03 7.08 17.09
CA ASP A 15 -19.03 6.43 17.95
C ASP A 15 -19.63 5.22 18.68
N GLY A 16 -20.89 5.32 19.13
CA GLY A 16 -21.63 4.21 19.73
C GLY A 16 -21.82 3.03 18.76
N LEU A 17 -22.19 3.32 17.51
CA LEU A 17 -22.29 2.31 16.45
C LEU A 17 -20.92 1.69 16.14
N TYR A 18 -19.88 2.51 16.03
CA TYR A 18 -18.52 2.04 15.77
C TYR A 18 -17.99 1.15 16.91
N ARG A 19 -18.22 1.53 18.18
CA ARG A 19 -17.91 0.70 19.36
C ARG A 19 -18.61 -0.66 19.32
N SER A 20 -19.87 -0.72 18.87
CA SER A 20 -20.62 -1.97 18.75
C SER A 20 -20.06 -2.91 17.65
N LEU A 21 -19.34 -2.35 16.68
CA LEU A 21 -18.67 -3.09 15.60
C LEU A 21 -17.25 -3.56 15.98
N LEU A 22 -16.64 -2.98 17.03
CA LEU A 22 -15.31 -3.34 17.56
C LEU A 22 -15.32 -4.62 18.42
N LEU A 23 -16.05 -5.64 17.99
CA LEU A 23 -16.06 -6.96 18.63
C LEU A 23 -14.72 -7.69 18.51
N THR A 24 -13.77 -7.15 17.76
CA THR A 24 -12.46 -7.76 17.51
C THR A 24 -11.33 -6.82 17.93
N LYS A 25 -10.35 -7.39 18.63
CA LYS A 25 -9.14 -6.68 19.07
C LYS A 25 -8.09 -6.67 17.96
N PHE A 26 -7.35 -5.56 17.86
CA PHE A 26 -6.15 -5.42 17.03
C PHE A 26 -4.90 -5.76 17.83
N PHE A 27 -3.85 -6.18 17.12
CA PHE A 27 -2.51 -6.44 17.64
C PHE A 27 -2.47 -7.48 18.75
N CYS A 28 -3.35 -8.49 18.68
CA CYS A 28 -3.44 -9.53 19.71
C CYS A 28 -2.16 -10.37 19.87
N LYS A 29 -1.30 -10.41 18.84
CA LYS A 29 0.02 -11.09 18.90
C LYS A 29 1.15 -10.14 19.29
N GLY A 30 0.85 -8.86 19.49
CA GLY A 30 1.76 -7.85 20.00
C GLY A 30 2.45 -7.04 18.91
N TRP A 31 3.72 -6.68 19.11
CA TRP A 31 4.45 -5.80 18.20
C TRP A 31 4.85 -6.46 16.88
N GLY A 32 5.11 -7.76 16.89
CA GLY A 32 5.80 -8.50 15.83
C GLY A 32 7.25 -8.81 16.23
N LYS A 33 8.05 -9.34 15.31
CA LYS A 33 9.46 -9.66 15.58
C LYS A 33 10.31 -8.37 15.61
N PRO A 34 11.12 -8.12 16.65
CA PRO A 34 11.96 -6.92 16.73
C PRO A 34 12.81 -6.68 15.48
N GLU A 35 13.42 -7.74 14.94
CA GLU A 35 14.30 -7.68 13.77
C GLU A 35 13.55 -7.21 12.52
N ASN A 36 12.29 -7.62 12.38
CA ASN A 36 11.44 -7.19 11.27
C ASN A 36 11.07 -5.71 11.38
N ILE A 37 10.83 -5.21 12.60
CA ILE A 37 10.51 -3.80 12.83
C ILE A 37 11.76 -2.93 12.59
N GLU A 38 12.93 -3.38 13.01
CA GLU A 38 14.21 -2.69 12.74
C GLU A 38 14.44 -2.56 11.23
N ARG A 39 14.32 -3.67 10.48
CA ARG A 39 14.40 -3.65 9.01
C ARG A 39 13.38 -2.68 8.42
N LEU A 40 12.14 -2.68 8.90
CA LEU A 40 11.08 -1.78 8.44
C LEU A 40 11.42 -0.30 8.66
N PHE A 41 12.03 0.05 9.80
CA PHE A 41 12.42 1.42 10.10
C PHE A 41 13.60 1.89 9.25
N GLU A 42 14.56 1.02 8.95
CA GLU A 42 15.61 1.33 7.99
C GLU A 42 15.04 1.53 6.58
N PHE A 43 14.18 0.61 6.12
CA PHE A 43 13.55 0.73 4.80
C PHE A 43 12.63 1.95 4.69
N ARG A 44 11.97 2.36 5.78
CA ARG A 44 11.15 3.58 5.83
C ARG A 44 11.95 4.81 5.41
N LYS A 45 13.25 4.91 5.74
CA LYS A 45 14.09 6.05 5.34
C LYS A 45 14.16 6.17 3.81
N ILE A 46 14.23 5.03 3.12
CA ILE A 46 14.22 4.95 1.65
C ILE A 46 12.84 5.31 1.11
N ILE A 47 11.76 4.69 1.63
CA ILE A 47 10.38 4.99 1.19
C ILE A 47 10.02 6.46 1.43
N SER A 48 10.53 7.10 2.48
CA SER A 48 10.23 8.50 2.79
C SER A 48 10.94 9.50 1.86
N ASN A 49 11.93 9.06 1.09
CA ASN A 49 12.59 9.86 0.08
C ASN A 49 11.99 9.58 -1.29
N ARG A 50 11.25 10.56 -1.85
CA ARG A 50 10.56 10.42 -3.14
C ARG A 50 11.49 9.97 -4.27
N ALA A 51 12.67 10.59 -4.38
CA ALA A 51 13.62 10.30 -5.45
C ALA A 51 14.08 8.83 -5.38
N ALA A 52 14.49 8.37 -4.18
CA ALA A 52 14.90 6.99 -3.97
C ALA A 52 13.73 6.01 -4.15
N CYS A 53 12.57 6.29 -3.56
CA CYS A 53 11.39 5.41 -3.60
C CYS A 53 10.87 5.20 -5.03
N SER A 54 10.82 6.28 -5.84
CA SER A 54 10.36 6.21 -7.23
C SER A 54 11.24 5.31 -8.12
N GLN A 55 12.52 5.15 -7.76
CA GLN A 55 13.47 4.30 -8.48
C GLN A 55 13.40 2.82 -8.07
N LEU A 56 12.72 2.50 -6.97
CA LEU A 56 12.55 1.11 -6.52
C LEU A 56 11.68 0.29 -7.47
N ILE A 57 10.85 0.93 -8.29
CA ILE A 57 9.92 0.24 -9.17
C ILE A 57 10.33 0.42 -10.63
N PRO A 58 10.85 -0.63 -11.30
CA PRO A 58 11.14 -0.56 -12.72
C PRO A 58 9.86 -0.32 -13.52
N ARG A 59 9.96 0.42 -14.63
CA ARG A 59 8.79 0.80 -15.46
C ARG A 59 8.09 -0.39 -16.10
N ASP A 60 8.84 -1.46 -16.34
CA ASP A 60 8.40 -2.71 -16.95
C ASP A 60 8.07 -3.80 -15.92
N TYR A 61 7.89 -3.44 -14.64
CA TYR A 61 7.53 -4.39 -13.58
C TYR A 61 6.44 -5.37 -14.03
N PRO A 62 6.63 -6.68 -13.80
CA PRO A 62 5.73 -7.70 -14.35
C PRO A 62 4.36 -7.61 -13.70
N VAL A 63 3.34 -7.42 -14.55
CA VAL A 63 1.92 -7.40 -14.17
C VAL A 63 1.17 -8.35 -15.09
N GLU A 64 0.51 -9.35 -14.50
CA GLU A 64 -0.26 -10.36 -15.21
C GLU A 64 -1.74 -9.98 -15.18
N ILE A 65 -2.38 -9.97 -16.36
CA ILE A 65 -3.85 -9.92 -16.46
C ILE A 65 -4.34 -11.36 -16.54
N THR A 66 -5.00 -11.81 -15.48
CA THR A 66 -5.45 -13.19 -15.32
C THR A 66 -6.81 -13.44 -15.95
N ARG A 67 -7.63 -12.39 -16.06
CA ARG A 67 -8.99 -12.50 -16.58
C ARG A 67 -9.42 -11.21 -17.24
N GLU A 68 -10.16 -11.36 -18.34
CA GLU A 68 -10.83 -10.28 -19.03
C GLU A 68 -12.31 -10.65 -19.20
N GLU A 69 -13.20 -9.72 -18.87
CA GLU A 69 -14.64 -9.87 -19.01
C GLU A 69 -15.22 -8.59 -19.61
N VAL A 70 -15.93 -8.72 -20.74
CA VAL A 70 -16.68 -7.61 -21.34
C VAL A 70 -18.13 -7.75 -20.91
N GLN A 71 -18.63 -6.74 -20.19
CA GLN A 71 -20.03 -6.61 -19.81
C GLN A 71 -20.74 -5.62 -20.73
N SER A 72 -22.05 -5.48 -20.57
CA SER A 72 -22.86 -4.56 -21.39
C SER A 72 -22.49 -3.08 -21.20
N ASP A 73 -21.95 -2.71 -20.04
CA ASP A 73 -21.67 -1.32 -19.64
C ASP A 73 -20.17 -1.01 -19.51
N CYS A 74 -19.32 -2.02 -19.32
CA CYS A 74 -17.90 -1.84 -19.05
C CYS A 74 -17.09 -3.09 -19.41
N LYS A 75 -15.77 -2.90 -19.50
CA LYS A 75 -14.77 -3.97 -19.55
C LYS A 75 -14.12 -4.10 -18.17
N ILE A 76 -14.07 -5.32 -17.64
CA ILE A 76 -13.44 -5.64 -16.36
C ILE A 76 -12.21 -6.50 -16.61
N LEU A 77 -11.08 -6.10 -16.06
CA LEU A 77 -9.86 -6.90 -16.00
C LEU A 77 -9.60 -7.33 -14.56
N GLU A 78 -9.09 -8.53 -14.38
CA GLU A 78 -8.48 -8.97 -13.12
C GLU A 78 -7.00 -9.19 -13.38
N GLY A 79 -6.17 -8.74 -12.46
CA GLY A 79 -4.74 -8.90 -12.57
C GLY A 79 -4.07 -9.12 -11.22
N LYS A 80 -2.82 -9.54 -11.30
CA LYS A 80 -1.96 -9.78 -10.13
C LYS A 80 -0.49 -9.50 -10.44
N PHE A 81 0.28 -9.29 -9.39
CA PHE A 81 1.74 -9.20 -9.44
C PHE A 81 2.32 -9.45 -8.05
N ILE A 82 3.59 -9.88 -7.98
CA ILE A 82 4.29 -10.00 -6.70
C ILE A 82 4.49 -8.60 -6.12
N THR A 83 4.20 -8.40 -4.84
CA THR A 83 4.41 -7.12 -4.18
C THR A 83 5.91 -6.78 -4.11
N PRO A 84 6.33 -5.58 -4.54
CA PRO A 84 7.75 -5.21 -4.50
C PRO A 84 8.32 -5.21 -3.08
N LEU A 85 7.48 -5.02 -2.05
CA LEU A 85 7.95 -5.05 -0.67
C LEU A 85 8.57 -6.41 -0.32
N GLU A 86 8.04 -7.52 -0.83
CA GLU A 86 8.61 -8.84 -0.56
C GLU A 86 9.98 -9.03 -1.23
N ILE A 87 10.20 -8.40 -2.40
CA ILE A 87 11.49 -8.43 -3.09
C ILE A 87 12.56 -7.72 -2.26
N TYR A 88 12.24 -6.54 -1.72
CA TYR A 88 13.18 -5.74 -0.93
C TYR A 88 13.29 -6.21 0.53
N MET A 89 12.24 -6.85 1.05
CA MET A 89 12.12 -7.23 2.45
C MET A 89 11.65 -8.69 2.58
N PRO A 90 12.45 -9.66 2.10
CA PRO A 90 12.03 -11.05 2.06
C PRO A 90 11.70 -11.59 3.46
N GLY A 91 10.64 -12.39 3.51
CA GLY A 91 10.09 -13.02 4.72
C GLY A 91 9.30 -12.07 5.62
N LEU A 92 9.09 -10.82 5.20
CA LEU A 92 8.31 -9.85 5.95
C LEU A 92 6.82 -9.87 5.57
N VAL A 93 6.52 -10.04 4.27
CA VAL A 93 5.14 -10.12 3.80
C VAL A 93 4.65 -11.57 3.97
N PRO A 94 3.53 -11.81 4.66
CA PRO A 94 2.99 -13.17 4.75
C PRO A 94 2.73 -13.76 3.37
N ASP A 95 3.02 -15.05 3.16
CA ASP A 95 2.90 -15.72 1.85
C ASP A 95 1.58 -15.44 1.13
N VAL A 96 0.47 -15.52 1.87
CA VAL A 96 -0.89 -15.25 1.33
C VAL A 96 -1.07 -13.82 0.82
N ALA A 97 -0.26 -12.88 1.27
CA ALA A 97 -0.31 -11.46 0.92
C ALA A 97 0.80 -11.04 -0.05
N GLN A 98 1.71 -11.93 -0.44
CA GLN A 98 2.81 -11.59 -1.37
C GLN A 98 2.31 -11.29 -2.78
N GLN A 99 1.21 -11.92 -3.21
CA GLN A 99 0.55 -11.58 -4.47
C GLN A 99 -0.41 -10.41 -4.25
N ALA A 100 -0.14 -9.29 -4.91
CA ALA A 100 -1.06 -8.18 -5.03
C ALA A 100 -2.14 -8.54 -6.06
N HIS A 101 -3.40 -8.32 -5.71
CA HIS A 101 -4.55 -8.58 -6.59
C HIS A 101 -5.30 -7.28 -6.86
N PHE A 102 -5.69 -7.05 -8.11
CA PHE A 102 -6.44 -5.86 -8.48
C PHE A 102 -7.49 -6.15 -9.55
N GLN A 103 -8.49 -5.27 -9.62
CA GLN A 103 -9.42 -5.21 -10.75
C GLN A 103 -9.30 -3.88 -11.47
N VAL A 104 -9.43 -3.89 -12.79
CA VAL A 104 -9.56 -2.68 -13.61
C VAL A 104 -10.97 -2.63 -14.16
N VAL A 105 -11.62 -1.46 -14.08
CA VAL A 105 -12.92 -1.20 -14.68
C VAL A 105 -12.72 -0.12 -15.74
N LEU A 106 -12.97 -0.44 -16.99
CA LEU A 106 -12.72 0.41 -18.15
C LEU A 106 -14.03 0.64 -18.93
N PRO A 107 -14.23 1.83 -19.50
CA PRO A 107 -15.36 2.04 -20.40
C PRO A 107 -15.16 1.22 -21.68
N LEU A 108 -16.26 0.86 -22.35
CA LEU A 108 -16.20 0.18 -23.64
C LEU A 108 -15.65 1.09 -24.75
N LYS A 109 -15.82 2.42 -24.58
CA LYS A 109 -15.31 3.45 -25.47
C LYS A 109 -14.91 4.67 -24.65
N TRP A 110 -13.75 5.25 -24.97
CA TRP A 110 -13.32 6.51 -24.38
C TRP A 110 -13.96 7.70 -25.11
N ASN A 111 -14.24 8.77 -24.37
CA ASN A 111 -14.77 10.01 -24.95
C ASN A 111 -13.76 10.64 -25.91
N ASP A 112 -12.47 10.58 -25.58
CA ASP A 112 -11.35 10.98 -26.42
C ASP A 112 -10.26 9.89 -26.34
N GLU A 113 -9.90 9.27 -27.46
CA GLU A 113 -8.87 8.22 -27.48
C GLU A 113 -7.47 8.71 -27.09
N ARG A 114 -7.25 10.03 -27.04
CA ARG A 114 -6.01 10.63 -26.53
C ARG A 114 -5.98 10.71 -25.00
N TYR A 115 -7.14 10.67 -24.34
CA TYR A 115 -7.27 10.80 -22.89
C TYR A 115 -8.09 9.63 -22.33
N LYS A 116 -7.40 8.73 -21.64
CA LYS A 116 -7.95 7.52 -21.03
C LYS A 116 -7.82 7.64 -19.51
N PRO A 117 -8.56 8.56 -18.87
CA PRO A 117 -8.35 8.89 -17.46
C PRO A 117 -8.62 7.66 -16.58
N ILE A 118 -7.75 7.45 -15.59
CA ILE A 118 -7.87 6.32 -14.68
C ILE A 118 -7.47 6.69 -13.26
N CYS A 119 -8.22 6.19 -12.27
CA CYS A 119 -7.96 6.43 -10.86
C CYS A 119 -7.73 5.12 -10.09
N ILE A 120 -6.68 5.04 -9.29
CA ILE A 120 -6.45 3.93 -8.35
C ILE A 120 -7.27 4.17 -7.08
N HIS A 121 -8.07 3.20 -6.67
CA HIS A 121 -8.90 3.24 -5.46
C HIS A 121 -8.29 2.35 -4.37
N LEU A 122 -7.75 2.96 -3.32
CA LEU A 122 -7.25 2.25 -2.15
C LEU A 122 -8.36 2.01 -1.11
N ALA A 123 -8.36 0.80 -0.53
CA ALA A 123 -9.44 0.36 0.35
C ALA A 123 -9.33 1.03 1.74
N GLY A 124 -10.47 1.42 2.29
CA GLY A 124 -10.58 1.81 3.70
C GLY A 124 -10.62 0.61 4.64
N THR A 125 -10.62 0.84 5.96
CA THR A 125 -10.62 -0.24 6.95
C THR A 125 -11.82 -1.18 6.77
N GLY A 126 -11.56 -2.49 6.65
CA GLY A 126 -12.61 -3.52 6.49
C GLY A 126 -13.22 -3.62 5.10
N ASP A 127 -12.72 -2.87 4.11
CA ASP A 127 -13.17 -2.94 2.72
C ASP A 127 -12.49 -4.11 1.99
N HIS A 128 -13.02 -5.31 2.21
CA HIS A 128 -12.56 -6.55 1.58
C HIS A 128 -13.07 -6.69 0.14
N TYR A 129 -12.25 -7.30 -0.72
CA TYR A 129 -12.57 -7.57 -2.13
C TYR A 129 -12.85 -6.30 -2.94
N PHE A 130 -13.44 -6.48 -4.11
CA PHE A 130 -13.62 -5.43 -5.11
C PHE A 130 -15.05 -4.92 -5.21
N TRP A 131 -16.05 -5.72 -4.80
CA TRP A 131 -17.45 -5.50 -5.18
C TRP A 131 -17.99 -4.14 -4.76
N LYS A 132 -17.73 -3.69 -3.53
CA LYS A 132 -18.25 -2.41 -3.02
C LYS A 132 -17.68 -1.24 -3.82
N ARG A 133 -16.36 -1.12 -3.89
CA ARG A 133 -15.67 -0.07 -4.68
C ARG A 133 -16.06 -0.13 -6.15
N ARG A 134 -16.19 -1.32 -6.73
CA ARG A 134 -16.57 -1.50 -8.13
C ARG A 134 -17.95 -0.94 -8.43
N ASN A 135 -18.96 -1.34 -7.65
CA ASN A 135 -20.35 -1.01 -7.98
C ASN A 135 -20.80 0.33 -7.42
N MET A 136 -20.28 0.75 -6.27
CA MET A 136 -20.72 1.98 -5.60
C MET A 136 -19.89 3.22 -5.98
N ILE A 137 -18.69 3.03 -6.53
CA ILE A 137 -17.77 4.14 -6.86
C ILE A 137 -17.34 4.07 -8.32
N ALA A 138 -16.66 2.99 -8.73
CA ALA A 138 -16.06 2.91 -10.06
C ALA A 138 -17.11 2.94 -11.19
N LYS A 139 -18.15 2.11 -11.14
CA LYS A 139 -19.21 2.09 -12.17
C LYS A 139 -19.95 3.43 -12.30
N PRO A 140 -20.38 4.11 -11.21
CA PRO A 140 -20.94 5.45 -11.30
C PRO A 140 -20.00 6.47 -11.97
N LEU A 141 -18.74 6.55 -11.54
CA LEU A 141 -17.76 7.47 -12.11
C LEU A 141 -17.45 7.17 -13.58
N LEU A 142 -17.40 5.89 -13.94
CA LEU A 142 -17.24 5.45 -15.33
C LEU A 142 -18.42 5.87 -16.21
N LYS A 143 -19.64 5.80 -15.69
CA LYS A 143 -20.86 6.22 -16.41
C LYS A 143 -20.97 7.74 -16.55
N GLU A 144 -20.66 8.48 -15.49
CA GLU A 144 -20.86 9.93 -15.43
C GLU A 144 -19.71 10.72 -16.05
N ALA A 145 -18.47 10.24 -15.89
CA ALA A 145 -17.26 10.98 -16.27
C ALA A 145 -16.36 10.22 -17.25
N ASN A 146 -16.74 9.02 -17.70
CA ASN A 146 -15.87 8.15 -18.53
C ASN A 146 -14.51 7.89 -17.86
N LEU A 147 -14.50 7.80 -16.52
CA LEU A 147 -13.30 7.59 -15.71
C LEU A 147 -13.11 6.09 -15.45
N GLY A 148 -11.98 5.54 -15.89
CA GLY A 148 -11.56 4.19 -15.52
C GLY A 148 -11.15 4.11 -14.05
N ALA A 149 -11.16 2.89 -13.49
CA ALA A 149 -10.73 2.66 -12.13
C ALA A 149 -9.82 1.43 -12.01
N ILE A 150 -8.79 1.50 -11.17
CA ILE A 150 -8.09 0.33 -10.64
C ILE A 150 -8.46 0.16 -9.18
N ILE A 151 -8.88 -1.03 -8.78
CA ILE A 151 -9.28 -1.36 -7.42
C ILE A 151 -8.25 -2.35 -6.88
N LEU A 152 -7.32 -1.86 -6.05
CA LEU A 152 -6.28 -2.69 -5.44
C LEU A 152 -6.82 -3.34 -4.15
N GLU A 153 -6.64 -4.65 -4.00
CA GLU A 153 -6.94 -5.32 -2.72
C GLU A 153 -5.76 -5.15 -1.76
N ASN A 154 -6.03 -4.52 -0.61
CA ASN A 154 -5.00 -4.29 0.40
C ASN A 154 -4.44 -5.64 0.90
N PRO A 155 -3.15 -5.71 1.28
CA PRO A 155 -2.63 -6.86 2.01
C PRO A 155 -3.43 -7.06 3.29
N PHE A 156 -3.50 -8.30 3.77
CA PHE A 156 -4.32 -8.71 4.92
C PHE A 156 -5.84 -8.68 4.69
N TYR A 157 -6.33 -8.31 3.50
CA TYR A 157 -7.77 -8.22 3.20
C TYR A 157 -8.17 -9.24 2.12
N GLY A 158 -9.43 -9.68 2.15
CA GLY A 158 -10.01 -10.57 1.14
C GLY A 158 -9.13 -11.78 0.84
N LEU A 159 -8.65 -11.92 -0.40
CA LEU A 159 -7.80 -13.05 -0.82
C LEU A 159 -6.42 -13.02 -0.15
N ARG A 160 -5.96 -11.84 0.26
CA ARG A 160 -4.66 -11.60 0.90
C ARG A 160 -4.70 -11.68 2.42
N LYS A 161 -5.81 -12.17 3.00
CA LYS A 161 -6.04 -12.21 4.45
C LYS A 161 -5.50 -13.51 5.07
N PRO A 162 -4.59 -13.45 6.08
CA PRO A 162 -4.20 -14.63 6.84
C PRO A 162 -5.40 -15.35 7.48
N LYS A 163 -5.36 -16.69 7.49
CA LYS A 163 -6.47 -17.53 8.00
C LYS A 163 -6.86 -17.19 9.44
N GLU A 164 -5.86 -16.98 10.29
CA GLU A 164 -6.05 -16.63 11.71
C GLU A 164 -6.55 -15.20 11.93
N GLN A 165 -6.56 -14.35 10.89
CA GLN A 165 -7.00 -12.97 11.01
C GLN A 165 -8.52 -12.86 10.93
N ARG A 166 -9.11 -12.30 11.99
CA ARG A 166 -10.54 -12.01 12.04
C ARG A 166 -10.83 -10.62 11.47
N ALA A 167 -11.69 -10.56 10.45
CA ALA A 167 -12.03 -9.32 9.73
C ALA A 167 -10.75 -8.54 9.29
N SER A 168 -10.74 -7.23 9.49
CA SER A 168 -9.59 -6.35 9.20
C SER A 168 -8.64 -6.17 10.38
N SER A 169 -8.79 -6.94 11.46
CA SER A 169 -8.04 -6.77 12.70
C SER A 169 -6.65 -7.41 12.60
N LEU A 170 -5.67 -6.57 12.27
CA LEU A 170 -4.26 -6.97 12.13
C LEU A 170 -3.73 -7.61 13.41
N GLN A 171 -2.85 -8.60 13.25
CA GLN A 171 -2.42 -9.45 14.35
C GLN A 171 -1.23 -8.86 15.10
N ASN A 172 -0.34 -8.15 14.41
CA ASN A 172 0.81 -7.46 14.97
C ASN A 172 0.84 -5.98 14.58
N VAL A 173 1.51 -5.14 15.38
CA VAL A 173 1.75 -3.73 15.00
C VAL A 173 2.59 -3.65 13.72
N SER A 174 3.58 -4.53 13.55
CA SER A 174 4.40 -4.64 12.33
C SER A 174 3.56 -4.78 11.06
N ASP A 175 2.41 -5.46 11.13
CA ASP A 175 1.54 -5.72 9.98
C ASP A 175 0.99 -4.42 9.37
N ILE A 176 0.83 -3.35 10.19
CA ILE A 176 0.42 -2.03 9.69
C ILE A 176 1.48 -1.46 8.76
N PHE A 177 2.75 -1.54 9.15
CA PHE A 177 3.87 -1.01 8.37
C PHE A 177 4.06 -1.83 7.09
N VAL A 178 3.91 -3.15 7.17
CA VAL A 178 3.91 -4.03 6.00
C VAL A 178 2.78 -3.64 5.05
N MET A 179 1.56 -3.46 5.55
CA MET A 179 0.44 -3.00 4.74
C MET A 179 0.72 -1.67 4.05
N GLY A 180 1.26 -0.70 4.80
CA GLY A 180 1.60 0.61 4.26
C GLY A 180 2.67 0.56 3.18
N GLY A 181 3.77 -0.14 3.43
CA GLY A 181 4.87 -0.32 2.47
C GLY A 181 4.41 -1.00 1.19
N CYS A 182 3.63 -2.08 1.29
CA CYS A 182 3.02 -2.75 0.14
C CYS A 182 2.18 -1.78 -0.67
N LEU A 183 1.24 -1.06 -0.04
CA LEU A 183 0.31 -0.19 -0.76
C LEU A 183 1.00 1.00 -1.45
N VAL A 184 2.06 1.56 -0.87
CA VAL A 184 2.87 2.60 -1.54
C VAL A 184 3.52 2.02 -2.79
N LEU A 185 4.27 0.92 -2.66
CA LEU A 185 5.03 0.33 -3.77
C LEU A 185 4.12 -0.27 -4.85
N GLU A 186 3.05 -0.96 -4.46
CA GLU A 186 2.05 -1.52 -5.37
C GLU A 186 1.31 -0.44 -6.15
N SER A 187 1.06 0.73 -5.55
CA SER A 187 0.48 1.87 -6.27
C SER A 187 1.44 2.39 -7.34
N LEU A 188 2.73 2.49 -7.05
CA LEU A 188 3.75 2.89 -8.04
C LEU A 188 3.84 1.88 -9.20
N VAL A 189 3.75 0.58 -8.93
CA VAL A 189 3.66 -0.46 -9.96
C VAL A 189 2.46 -0.21 -10.87
N LEU A 190 1.28 0.02 -10.28
CA LEU A 190 0.05 0.25 -11.05
C LEU A 190 0.07 1.56 -11.84
N LEU A 191 0.69 2.62 -11.31
CA LEU A 191 0.87 3.89 -12.03
C LEU A 191 1.79 3.72 -13.25
N ASN A 192 2.94 3.04 -13.09
CA ASN A 192 3.82 2.68 -14.20
C ASN A 192 3.09 1.78 -15.22
N TRP A 193 2.29 0.82 -14.73
CA TRP A 193 1.47 -0.05 -15.59
C TRP A 193 0.41 0.75 -16.36
N CYS A 194 -0.21 1.77 -15.77
CA CYS A 194 -1.12 2.65 -16.49
C CYS A 194 -0.39 3.42 -17.60
N GLU A 195 0.74 4.06 -17.28
CA GLU A 195 1.50 4.84 -18.27
C GLU A 195 1.93 3.99 -19.46
N ARG A 196 2.49 2.79 -19.22
CA ARG A 196 2.95 1.91 -20.31
C ARG A 196 1.82 1.41 -21.21
N ASN A 197 0.59 1.37 -20.69
CA ASN A 197 -0.61 0.96 -21.42
C ASN A 197 -1.37 2.15 -22.03
N GLY A 198 -0.79 3.36 -22.01
CA GLY A 198 -1.38 4.56 -22.60
C GLY A 198 -2.63 5.05 -21.85
N LEU A 199 -2.73 4.75 -20.55
CA LEU A 199 -3.79 5.25 -19.67
C LEU A 199 -3.32 6.55 -19.01
N GLY A 200 -4.19 7.56 -18.98
CA GLY A 200 -3.86 8.89 -18.49
C GLY A 200 -4.88 9.94 -18.90
N PRO A 201 -5.08 11.03 -18.14
CA PRO A 201 -4.37 11.41 -16.91
C PRO A 201 -4.62 10.45 -15.73
N LEU A 202 -3.65 10.37 -14.82
CA LEU A 202 -3.66 9.43 -13.69
C LEU A 202 -4.18 10.09 -12.42
N GLY A 203 -4.89 9.30 -11.62
CA GLY A 203 -5.32 9.68 -10.28
C GLY A 203 -5.16 8.56 -9.26
N ILE A 204 -5.17 8.94 -7.99
CA ILE A 204 -5.24 8.03 -6.85
C ILE A 204 -6.19 8.60 -5.79
N THR A 205 -7.01 7.73 -5.22
CA THR A 205 -8.01 8.06 -4.22
C THR A 205 -8.14 6.94 -3.20
N GLY A 206 -8.76 7.25 -2.06
CA GLY A 206 -9.14 6.28 -1.06
C GLY A 206 -9.94 6.92 0.05
N LEU A 207 -10.60 6.07 0.84
CA LEU A 207 -11.41 6.48 1.98
C LEU A 207 -10.75 6.11 3.30
N SER A 208 -10.69 7.03 4.26
CA SER A 208 -10.13 6.79 5.60
C SER A 208 -8.69 6.29 5.54
N MET A 209 -8.41 5.06 6.01
CA MET A 209 -7.11 4.41 5.84
C MET A 209 -6.64 4.42 4.37
N GLY A 210 -7.55 4.20 3.42
CA GLY A 210 -7.22 4.27 1.99
C GLY A 210 -6.86 5.69 1.53
N GLY A 211 -7.46 6.72 2.11
CA GLY A 211 -7.12 8.13 1.81
C GLY A 211 -5.75 8.50 2.37
N HIS A 212 -5.40 7.98 3.55
CA HIS A 212 -4.06 8.12 4.13
C HIS A 212 -3.02 7.46 3.21
N MET A 213 -3.29 6.22 2.78
CA MET A 213 -2.39 5.50 1.88
C MET A 213 -2.29 6.14 0.50
N ALA A 214 -3.38 6.72 -0.03
CA ALA A 214 -3.36 7.42 -1.31
C ALA A 214 -2.43 8.63 -1.25
N SER A 215 -2.42 9.34 -0.12
CA SER A 215 -1.52 10.46 0.14
C SER A 215 -0.06 10.01 0.17
N LEU A 216 0.25 8.93 0.91
CA LEU A 216 1.61 8.38 0.98
C LEU A 216 2.12 7.88 -0.37
N ALA A 217 1.28 7.18 -1.13
CA ALA A 217 1.62 6.73 -2.48
C ALA A 217 1.86 7.91 -3.44
N ALA A 218 0.99 8.92 -3.40
CA ALA A 218 1.12 10.11 -4.24
C ALA A 218 2.42 10.88 -3.97
N THR A 219 2.85 10.99 -2.71
CA THR A 219 4.13 11.67 -2.37
C THR A 219 5.38 10.98 -2.92
N ASN A 220 5.25 9.72 -3.36
CA ASN A 220 6.34 8.91 -3.91
C ASN A 220 6.31 8.81 -5.45
N TRP A 221 5.29 9.38 -6.10
CA TRP A 221 5.20 9.41 -7.55
C TRP A 221 5.86 10.69 -8.10
N PRO A 222 6.78 10.61 -9.08
CA PRO A 222 7.58 11.76 -9.52
C PRO A 222 6.89 12.65 -10.57
N LYS A 223 5.70 12.28 -11.06
CA LYS A 223 4.99 12.98 -12.16
C LYS A 223 3.67 13.60 -11.66
N PRO A 224 3.02 14.50 -12.42
CA PRO A 224 1.71 15.01 -12.07
C PRO A 224 0.70 13.89 -11.84
N LEU A 225 0.00 13.94 -10.70
CA LEU A 225 -0.97 12.94 -10.27
C LEU A 225 -2.14 13.62 -9.57
N VAL A 226 -3.37 13.27 -9.96
CA VAL A 226 -4.56 13.73 -9.25
C VAL A 226 -4.71 12.95 -7.94
N LEU A 227 -4.78 13.65 -6.81
CA LEU A 227 -4.96 13.05 -5.49
C LEU A 227 -6.32 13.49 -4.91
N VAL A 228 -7.18 12.52 -4.58
CA VAL A 228 -8.46 12.77 -3.89
C VAL A 228 -8.53 11.92 -2.61
N PRO A 229 -7.94 12.38 -1.49
CA PRO A 229 -7.90 11.62 -0.25
C PRO A 229 -9.14 11.94 0.61
N CYS A 230 -10.08 11.00 0.71
CA CYS A 230 -11.35 11.21 1.41
C CYS A 230 -11.27 10.73 2.86
N LEU A 231 -11.75 11.55 3.80
CA LEU A 231 -11.73 11.25 5.26
C LEU A 231 -10.33 10.82 5.76
N SER A 232 -9.28 11.34 5.15
CA SER A 232 -7.89 11.02 5.46
C SER A 232 -7.43 11.77 6.72
N TRP A 233 -6.43 11.22 7.41
CA TRP A 233 -5.74 11.87 8.51
C TRP A 233 -4.23 11.90 8.24
N SER A 234 -3.52 12.83 8.89
CA SER A 234 -2.08 13.01 8.69
C SER A 234 -1.23 11.90 9.33
N THR A 235 -1.77 11.17 10.32
CA THR A 235 -1.06 10.12 11.05
C THR A 235 -1.96 8.96 11.44
N ALA A 236 -1.41 7.74 11.44
CA ALA A 236 -2.09 6.58 12.00
C ALA A 236 -2.07 6.57 13.54
N SER A 237 -1.17 7.34 14.17
CA SER A 237 -0.96 7.29 15.63
C SER A 237 -2.23 7.60 16.40
N SER A 238 -2.83 8.78 16.16
CA SER A 238 -4.03 9.22 16.90
C SER A 238 -5.23 8.28 16.68
N VAL A 239 -5.28 7.57 15.55
CA VAL A 239 -6.33 6.56 15.32
C VAL A 239 -6.19 5.41 16.31
N PHE A 240 -4.98 4.96 16.61
CA PHE A 240 -4.78 3.84 17.53
C PHE A 240 -4.59 4.27 18.99
N THR A 241 -4.03 5.45 19.27
CA THR A 241 -3.74 5.91 20.63
C THR A 241 -4.91 6.65 21.28
N GLU A 242 -5.83 7.20 20.49
CA GLU A 242 -6.91 8.04 20.98
C GLU A 242 -8.30 7.57 20.48
N GLY A 243 -9.35 8.05 21.15
CA GLY A 243 -10.73 7.86 20.70
C GLY A 243 -11.24 6.41 20.79
N VAL A 244 -12.11 6.04 19.85
CA VAL A 244 -12.86 4.77 19.89
C VAL A 244 -11.96 3.57 19.58
N MET A 245 -11.06 3.73 18.62
CA MET A 245 -10.18 2.65 18.15
C MET A 245 -9.10 2.27 19.17
N SER A 246 -8.68 3.17 20.06
CA SER A 246 -7.73 2.83 21.14
C SER A 246 -8.23 1.76 22.09
N HIS A 247 -9.56 1.63 22.23
CA HIS A 247 -10.18 0.59 23.05
C HIS A 247 -10.15 -0.79 22.38
N SER A 248 -9.83 -0.86 21.09
CA SER A 248 -9.67 -2.11 20.34
C SER A 248 -8.24 -2.66 20.39
N ILE A 249 -7.28 -1.88 20.90
CA ILE A 249 -5.89 -2.31 21.05
C ILE A 249 -5.72 -3.11 22.34
N ASN A 250 -4.92 -4.17 22.30
CA ASN A 250 -4.50 -4.91 23.49
C ASN A 250 -3.23 -4.29 24.08
N TRP A 251 -3.40 -3.17 24.79
CA TRP A 251 -2.28 -2.42 25.39
C TRP A 251 -1.47 -3.25 26.37
N ASP A 252 -2.11 -4.09 27.18
CA ASP A 252 -1.43 -4.93 28.17
C ASP A 252 -0.39 -5.87 27.53
N VAL A 253 -0.73 -6.46 26.37
CA VAL A 253 0.20 -7.31 25.62
C VAL A 253 1.37 -6.50 25.05
N LEU A 254 1.08 -5.33 24.48
CA LEU A 254 2.11 -4.46 23.91
C LEU A 254 3.06 -3.92 24.98
N GLU A 255 2.52 -3.50 26.12
CA GLU A 255 3.28 -3.00 27.26
C GLU A 255 4.15 -4.10 27.87
N THR A 256 3.57 -5.29 28.09
CA THR A 256 4.31 -6.45 28.59
C THR A 256 5.48 -6.80 27.69
N GLN A 257 5.28 -6.89 26.37
CA GLN A 257 6.37 -7.18 25.42
C GLN A 257 7.42 -6.08 25.39
N TYR A 258 7.00 -4.81 25.43
CA TYR A 258 7.91 -3.66 25.42
C TYR A 258 8.85 -3.66 26.64
N PHE A 259 8.36 -4.06 27.81
CA PHE A 259 9.18 -4.13 29.03
C PHE A 259 9.92 -5.45 29.21
N ALA A 260 9.41 -6.56 28.67
CA ALA A 260 10.02 -7.88 28.82
C ALA A 260 11.20 -8.11 27.87
N ASP A 261 11.23 -7.47 26.70
CA ASP A 261 12.30 -7.61 25.71
C ASP A 261 13.04 -6.28 25.51
N GLY A 262 14.31 -6.28 25.94
CA GLY A 262 15.20 -5.13 25.87
C GLY A 262 15.40 -4.58 24.45
N ASN A 263 15.20 -5.38 23.40
CA ASN A 263 15.32 -4.92 22.02
C ASN A 263 14.27 -3.85 21.68
N PHE A 264 13.03 -3.98 22.17
CA PHE A 264 12.00 -2.96 21.92
C PHE A 264 12.32 -1.65 22.64
N ARG A 265 12.68 -1.74 23.92
CA ARG A 265 12.93 -0.56 24.74
C ARG A 265 14.23 0.16 24.39
N GLU A 266 15.31 -0.57 24.14
CA GLU A 266 16.66 0.03 24.02
C GLU A 266 17.07 0.34 22.58
N ARG A 267 16.52 -0.39 21.60
CA ARG A 267 16.85 -0.22 20.17
C ARG A 267 15.72 0.46 19.42
N LEU A 268 14.51 -0.09 19.44
CA LEU A 268 13.41 0.42 18.62
C LEU A 268 12.92 1.81 19.05
N SER A 269 12.90 2.11 20.36
CA SER A 269 12.53 3.45 20.85
C SER A 269 13.44 4.57 20.33
N LYS A 270 14.72 4.27 20.07
CA LYS A 270 15.70 5.23 19.56
C LYS A 270 15.61 5.43 18.04
N MET A 271 15.02 4.48 17.33
CA MET A 271 14.83 4.55 15.88
C MET A 271 13.58 5.35 15.49
N VAL A 272 12.67 5.58 16.44
CA VAL A 272 11.45 6.35 16.21
C VAL A 272 11.66 7.78 16.69
N THR A 273 11.91 8.69 15.75
CA THR A 273 11.76 10.12 16.03
C THR A 273 10.27 10.46 15.96
N VAL A 274 9.70 10.90 17.09
CA VAL A 274 8.35 11.50 17.08
C VAL A 274 8.48 12.84 16.36
N VAL A 275 7.97 12.92 15.14
CA VAL A 275 7.93 14.17 14.37
C VAL A 275 6.63 14.88 14.71
N ASP A 276 6.67 15.72 15.74
CA ASP A 276 5.54 16.58 16.12
C ASP A 276 5.27 17.71 15.09
N ASP A 277 6.18 17.89 14.13
CA ASP A 277 6.21 19.06 13.25
C ASP A 277 5.33 18.97 11.99
N ALA A 278 4.77 17.81 11.61
CA ALA A 278 3.97 17.73 10.38
C ALA A 278 2.71 18.63 10.42
N PHE A 279 2.09 18.76 11.59
CA PHE A 279 0.97 19.67 11.80
C PHE A 279 1.40 21.13 11.83
N VAL A 280 2.60 21.42 12.35
CA VAL A 280 3.17 22.77 12.37
C VAL A 280 3.57 23.20 10.96
N ALA A 281 4.21 22.32 10.19
CA ALA A 281 4.52 22.50 8.78
C ALA A 281 3.25 22.75 7.96
N GLY A 282 2.18 21.96 8.18
CA GLY A 282 0.88 22.21 7.55
C GLY A 282 0.29 23.58 7.91
N LYS A 283 0.40 24.01 9.18
CA LYS A 283 -0.01 25.36 9.61
C LYS A 283 0.84 26.45 8.95
N GLN A 284 2.15 26.25 8.84
CA GLN A 284 3.06 27.21 8.20
C GLN A 284 2.77 27.32 6.71
N PHE A 285 2.55 26.20 6.02
CA PHE A 285 2.17 26.15 4.61
C PHE A 285 0.86 26.93 4.37
N ILE A 286 -0.18 26.69 5.18
CA ILE A 286 -1.45 27.43 5.04
C ILE A 286 -1.28 28.92 5.36
N LYS A 287 -0.47 29.27 6.37
CA LYS A 287 -0.21 30.67 6.72
C LYS A 287 0.55 31.42 5.61
N ASN A 288 1.44 30.73 4.90
CA ASN A 288 2.29 31.29 3.87
C ASN A 288 1.91 30.73 2.48
N PHE A 289 0.62 30.51 2.24
CA PHE A 289 0.13 29.71 1.11
C PHE A 289 0.69 30.15 -0.24
N ASP A 290 0.59 31.45 -0.57
CA ASP A 290 1.03 31.96 -1.87
C ASP A 290 2.53 31.74 -2.11
N GLN A 291 3.36 31.99 -1.10
CA GLN A 291 4.80 31.75 -1.16
C GLN A 291 5.13 30.27 -1.22
N SER A 292 4.49 29.44 -0.39
CA SER A 292 4.74 27.99 -0.33
C SER A 292 4.34 27.29 -1.63
N VAL A 293 3.32 27.81 -2.32
CA VAL A 293 2.89 27.31 -3.64
C VAL A 293 3.90 27.71 -4.73
N GLU A 294 4.50 28.90 -4.65
CA GLU A 294 5.52 29.33 -5.60
C GLU A 294 6.84 28.56 -5.41
N GLU A 295 7.26 28.33 -4.17
CA GLU A 295 8.40 27.46 -3.84
C GLU A 295 8.16 26.03 -4.35
N LEU A 296 6.96 25.48 -4.11
CA LEU A 296 6.60 24.15 -4.63
C LEU A 296 6.62 24.09 -6.17
N ARG A 297 6.25 25.17 -6.86
CA ARG A 297 6.33 25.25 -8.33
C ARG A 297 7.78 25.23 -8.81
N GLN A 298 8.66 25.97 -8.15
CA GLN A 298 10.09 25.98 -8.44
C GLN A 298 10.69 24.58 -8.23
N ASP A 299 10.40 23.92 -7.12
CA ASP A 299 10.83 22.54 -6.85
C ASP A 299 10.35 21.55 -7.92
N ILE A 300 9.11 21.71 -8.40
CA ILE A 300 8.55 20.86 -9.47
C ILE A 300 9.28 21.09 -10.80
N ASP A 301 9.66 22.33 -11.11
CA ASP A 301 10.35 22.65 -12.35
C ASP A 301 11.83 22.22 -12.29
N GLU A 302 12.51 22.38 -11.15
CA GLU A 302 13.85 21.81 -10.92
C GLU A 302 13.86 20.27 -11.02
N ALA A 303 12.82 19.61 -10.51
CA ALA A 303 12.68 18.16 -10.62
C ALA A 303 12.48 17.69 -12.07
N LYS A 304 11.84 18.51 -12.93
CA LYS A 304 11.73 18.20 -14.37
C LYS A 304 13.08 18.31 -15.08
N ASP A 305 13.91 19.27 -14.70
CA ASP A 305 15.25 19.45 -15.28
C ASP A 305 16.20 18.30 -14.91
N LEU A 306 16.06 17.74 -13.71
CA LEU A 306 16.77 16.52 -13.27
C LEU A 306 16.35 15.25 -14.02
N VAL A 307 15.10 15.17 -14.48
CA VAL A 307 14.57 14.00 -15.23
C VAL A 307 14.92 14.09 -16.73
N CYS A 308 15.21 15.29 -17.25
CA CYS A 308 15.64 15.53 -18.63
C CYS A 308 17.17 15.56 -18.81
N GLY A 309 17.95 15.59 -17.73
CA GLY A 309 19.41 15.47 -17.75
C GLY A 309 19.89 14.03 -17.96
N VAL A 310 20.99 13.87 -18.71
CA VAL A 310 21.66 12.56 -18.91
C VAL A 310 22.03 11.99 -17.54
N ALA A 311 21.55 10.78 -17.23
CA ALA A 311 21.77 10.11 -15.95
C ALA A 311 23.28 9.99 -15.63
N THR A 312 23.73 10.68 -14.58
CA THR A 312 25.05 10.46 -13.98
C THR A 312 25.01 9.22 -13.09
N VAL A 313 25.93 8.29 -13.34
CA VAL A 313 25.94 6.89 -12.87
C VAL A 313 26.33 6.70 -11.39
N ASP A 314 26.34 7.75 -10.56
CA ASP A 314 26.87 7.67 -9.20
C ASP A 314 25.78 7.58 -8.11
N VAL A 315 24.83 6.67 -8.26
CA VAL A 315 24.14 6.10 -7.09
C VAL A 315 24.92 4.87 -6.67
N ASN A 316 25.54 4.92 -5.50
CA ASN A 316 26.36 3.84 -4.96
C ASN A 316 25.50 2.59 -4.65
N LEU A 317 25.26 1.78 -5.68
CA LEU A 317 24.51 0.51 -5.68
C LEU A 317 25.20 -0.61 -4.90
N THR A 318 26.36 -0.36 -4.31
CA THR A 318 27.16 -1.39 -3.61
C THR A 318 26.42 -1.95 -2.38
N VAL A 319 25.60 -1.13 -1.71
CA VAL A 319 24.75 -1.58 -0.58
C VAL A 319 23.64 -2.53 -1.02
N ILE A 320 23.18 -2.43 -2.28
CA ILE A 320 22.16 -3.34 -2.85
C ILE A 320 22.80 -4.68 -3.26
N ARG A 321 24.06 -4.67 -3.71
CA ARG A 321 24.82 -5.88 -4.09
C ARG A 321 25.24 -6.72 -2.89
N GLU A 322 25.56 -6.10 -1.75
CA GLU A 322 25.93 -6.85 -0.54
C GLU A 322 24.73 -7.54 0.15
N ALA A 323 23.51 -7.04 -0.07
CA ALA A 323 22.28 -7.62 0.48
C ALA A 323 21.64 -8.71 -0.42
N THR A 324 22.15 -8.90 -1.63
CA THR A 324 21.60 -9.85 -2.61
C THR A 324 22.75 -10.60 -3.28
N PRO A 325 23.12 -11.84 -2.85
CA PRO A 325 24.03 -12.64 -3.66
C PRO A 325 23.33 -12.92 -4.99
N GLU A 326 23.95 -12.50 -6.09
CA GLU A 326 23.52 -12.87 -7.44
C GLU A 326 23.36 -14.39 -7.49
N LEU A 327 22.13 -14.87 -7.68
CA LEU A 327 21.88 -16.28 -7.97
C LEU A 327 22.54 -16.54 -9.33
N THR A 328 23.67 -17.24 -9.30
CA THR A 328 24.39 -17.67 -10.50
C THR A 328 23.45 -18.37 -11.47
N ASP A 329 23.63 -18.18 -12.78
CA ASP A 329 22.83 -18.79 -13.85
C ASP A 329 22.65 -20.32 -13.69
N GLU A 330 23.57 -20.99 -12.99
CA GLU A 330 23.47 -22.40 -12.64
C GLU A 330 22.35 -22.70 -11.62
N ALA A 331 22.16 -21.86 -10.60
CA ALA A 331 21.11 -22.02 -9.59
C ALA A 331 19.71 -21.76 -10.17
N GLN A 332 19.60 -20.84 -11.13
CA GLN A 332 18.36 -20.61 -11.87
C GLN A 332 18.03 -21.79 -12.80
N LYS A 333 19.05 -22.36 -13.47
CA LYS A 333 18.87 -23.57 -14.29
C LYS A 333 18.49 -24.80 -13.48
N GLU A 334 19.06 -24.96 -12.28
CA GLU A 334 18.71 -26.06 -11.37
C GLU A 334 17.27 -25.92 -10.83
N GLN A 335 16.84 -24.71 -10.45
CA GLN A 335 15.46 -24.48 -10.04
C GLN A 335 14.46 -24.71 -11.18
N GLN A 336 14.80 -24.28 -12.40
CA GLN A 336 13.97 -24.48 -13.58
C GLN A 336 13.88 -25.97 -13.97
N GLN A 337 14.97 -26.72 -13.87
CA GLN A 337 14.97 -28.17 -14.09
C GLN A 337 14.16 -28.92 -13.03
N GLN A 338 14.26 -28.55 -11.76
CA GLN A 338 13.47 -29.15 -10.68
C GLN A 338 11.97 -28.90 -10.87
N GLN A 339 11.60 -27.69 -11.31
CA GLN A 339 10.22 -27.33 -11.57
C GLN A 339 9.64 -28.08 -12.78
N GLU A 340 10.41 -28.24 -13.86
CA GLU A 340 10.03 -29.06 -15.01
C GLU A 340 9.91 -30.56 -14.67
N GLU A 341 10.75 -31.06 -13.76
CA GLU A 341 10.71 -32.45 -13.32
C GLU A 341 9.48 -32.73 -12.41
N GLU A 342 9.11 -31.78 -11.56
CA GLU A 342 7.88 -31.84 -10.76
C GLU A 342 6.62 -31.78 -11.63
N GLU A 343 6.58 -30.91 -12.65
CA GLU A 343 5.48 -30.85 -13.61
C GLU A 343 5.36 -32.15 -14.41
N ARG A 344 6.48 -32.76 -14.82
CA ARG A 344 6.47 -34.10 -15.47
C ARG A 344 5.95 -35.19 -14.53
N LYS A 345 6.31 -35.16 -13.24
CA LYS A 345 5.81 -36.12 -12.26
C LYS A 345 4.30 -35.96 -12.03
N GLN A 346 3.80 -34.74 -11.96
CA GLN A 346 2.36 -34.45 -11.86
C GLN A 346 1.58 -34.83 -13.13
N LEU A 347 2.17 -34.66 -14.31
CA LEU A 347 1.54 -35.06 -15.56
C LEU A 347 1.46 -36.59 -15.69
N LYS A 348 2.52 -37.31 -15.29
CA LYS A 348 2.53 -38.78 -15.28
C LYS A 348 1.55 -39.37 -14.26
N SER A 349 1.40 -38.77 -13.08
CA SER A 349 0.42 -39.22 -12.09
C SER A 349 -1.03 -39.02 -12.58
N ARG A 350 -1.32 -37.90 -13.26
CA ARG A 350 -2.62 -37.66 -13.90
C ARG A 350 -2.94 -38.65 -15.04
N ILE A 351 -1.94 -39.02 -15.84
CA ILE A 351 -2.12 -40.01 -16.91
C ILE A 351 -2.35 -41.43 -16.34
N HIS A 352 -1.74 -41.76 -15.20
CA HIS A 352 -1.93 -43.06 -14.56
C HIS A 352 -3.33 -43.19 -13.92
N ILE A 353 -3.87 -42.11 -13.35
CA ILE A 353 -5.23 -42.08 -12.80
C ILE A 353 -6.29 -42.27 -13.89
N ASN A 354 -6.09 -41.72 -15.09
CA ASN A 354 -7.04 -41.84 -16.21
C ASN A 354 -6.99 -43.17 -16.98
N ARG A 355 -6.04 -44.07 -16.69
CA ARG A 355 -5.96 -45.40 -17.33
C ARG A 355 -6.50 -46.55 -16.46
N THR A 356 -6.97 -46.25 -15.26
CA THR A 356 -7.41 -47.27 -14.28
C THR A 356 -8.88 -47.12 -13.87
N ASN A 357 -9.70 -46.48 -14.71
CA ASN A 357 -11.17 -46.48 -14.62
C ASN A 357 -11.79 -47.03 -15.89
#